data_AF-A0A3R9N1T6-F1
#
_entry.id   AF-A0A3R9N1T6-F1
#
_cell.length_a   1.000
_cell.length_b   1.000
_cell.length_c   1.000
_cell.angle_alpha   90.00
_cell.angle_beta   90.00
_cell.angle_gamma   90.00
#
_symmetry.space_group_name_H-M   'P 1'
#
loop_
_entity.id
_entity.type
_entity.pdbx_description
1 polymer ?
#
loop_
_entity_poly.entity_id
_entity_poly.type
_entity_poly.pdbx_seq_one_letter_code
_entity_poly.pdbx_strand_id
1 'polypeptide(L)' 'MAWPLPPATRRLVGLLFLTAGFMLLMGVGLRLYVVYDTYQRLGTDALAAQQLVLYMIMLVAALMMLRYGWRERRGNDTVD' A
#
# COMPACT_ATOMS: atom_id res chain seq x y z
N MET A 1 -21.79 -13.30 6.96
CA MET A 1 -20.63 -13.98 6.35
C MET A 1 -19.95 -14.77 7.44
N ALA A 2 -19.86 -16.10 7.32
CA ALA A 2 -19.29 -16.93 8.39
C ALA A 2 -17.79 -16.65 8.48
N TRP A 3 -17.40 -15.98 9.57
CA TRP A 3 -16.02 -15.88 10.02
C TRP A 3 -15.76 -17.10 10.91
N PRO A 4 -14.67 -17.86 10.71
CA PRO A 4 -13.50 -17.57 9.87
C PRO A 4 -13.63 -17.98 8.39
N LEU A 5 -12.96 -17.23 7.50
CA LEU A 5 -12.82 -17.57 6.08
C LEU A 5 -12.07 -18.91 5.87
N PRO A 6 -12.45 -19.71 4.86
CA PRO A 6 -11.71 -20.92 4.49
C PRO A 6 -10.23 -20.61 4.21
N PRO A 7 -9.29 -21.50 4.58
CA PRO A 7 -7.85 -21.24 4.53
C PRO A 7 -7.33 -20.94 3.12
N ALA A 8 -7.93 -21.52 2.08
CA ALA A 8 -7.60 -21.21 0.68
C ALA A 8 -7.99 -19.78 0.29
N THR A 9 -9.20 -19.35 0.63
CA THR A 9 -9.69 -17.97 0.39
C THR A 9 -8.86 -16.95 1.14
N ARG A 10 -8.42 -17.30 2.36
CA ARG A 10 -7.57 -16.46 3.22
C ARG A 10 -6.21 -16.16 2.58
N ARG A 11 -5.56 -17.19 2.01
CA ARG A 11 -4.29 -17.06 1.26
C ARG A 11 -4.46 -16.19 0.02
N LEU A 12 -5.57 -16.36 -0.71
CA LEU A 12 -5.87 -15.60 -1.92
C LEU A 12 -6.10 -14.12 -1.61
N VAL A 13 -6.88 -13.81 -0.56
CA VAL A 13 -7.06 -12.43 -0.08
C VAL A 13 -5.72 -11.82 0.35
N GLY A 14 -4.90 -12.56 1.09
CA GLY A 14 -3.55 -12.09 1.46
C GLY A 14 -2.66 -11.78 0.25
N LEU A 15 -2.71 -12.62 -0.79
CA LEU A 15 -2.03 -12.38 -2.08
C LEU A 15 -2.52 -11.09 -2.75
N LEU A 16 -3.84 -10.89 -2.84
CA LEU A 16 -4.44 -9.72 -3.46
C LEU A 16 -4.05 -8.42 -2.73
N PHE A 17 -4.05 -8.43 -1.40
CA PHE A 17 -3.63 -7.28 -0.61
C PHE A 17 -2.14 -6.97 -0.78
N LEU A 18 -1.29 -7.99 -0.93
CA LEU A 18 0.13 -7.79 -1.21
C LEU A 18 0.37 -7.21 -2.60
N THR A 19 -0.29 -7.74 -3.62
CA THR A 19 -0.15 -7.24 -4.99
C THR A 19 -0.70 -5.83 -5.14
N ALA A 20 -1.89 -5.57 -4.58
CA ALA A 20 -2.51 -4.25 -4.61
C ALA A 20 -1.68 -3.22 -3.83
N GLY A 21 -1.22 -3.58 -2.62
CA GLY A 21 -0.36 -2.72 -1.81
C GLY A 21 0.97 -2.42 -2.51
N PHE A 22 1.59 -3.40 -3.17
CA PHE A 22 2.81 -3.21 -3.94
C PHE A 22 2.61 -2.28 -5.15
N MET A 23 1.55 -2.49 -5.93
CA MET A 23 1.22 -1.63 -7.07
C MET A 23 0.93 -0.20 -6.63
N LEU A 24 0.18 -0.01 -5.54
CA LEU A 24 -0.10 1.30 -4.96
C LEU A 24 1.19 1.98 -4.50
N LEU A 25 2.07 1.26 -3.81
CA LEU A 25 3.35 1.78 -3.34
C LEU A 25 4.25 2.23 -4.49
N MET A 26 4.34 1.43 -5.56
CA MET A 26 5.06 1.80 -6.79
C MET A 26 4.47 3.04 -7.45
N GLY A 27 3.14 3.10 -7.60
CA GLY A 27 2.46 4.24 -8.22
C GLY A 27 2.65 5.55 -7.44
N VAL A 28 2.47 5.51 -6.12
CA VAL A 28 2.67 6.67 -5.24
C VAL A 28 4.15 7.06 -5.19
N GLY A 29 5.07 6.10 -5.15
CA GLY A 29 6.51 6.34 -5.18
C GLY A 29 6.97 7.06 -6.46
N LEU A 30 6.49 6.62 -7.62
CA LEU A 30 6.73 7.31 -8.90
C LEU A 30 6.14 8.71 -8.90
N ARG A 31 4.94 8.90 -8.34
CA ARG A 31 4.34 10.24 -8.24
C ARG A 31 5.13 11.18 -7.35
N LEU A 32 5.63 10.69 -6.21
CA LEU A 32 6.51 11.43 -5.32
C LEU A 32 7.82 11.82 -6.01
N TYR A 33 8.40 10.93 -6.83
CA TYR A 33 9.57 11.25 -7.62
C TYR A 33 9.31 12.40 -8.60
N VAL A 34 8.17 12.38 -9.30
CA VAL A 34 7.78 13.49 -10.19
C VAL A 34 7.60 14.78 -9.40
N VAL A 35 6.94 14.74 -8.24
CA VAL A 35 6.79 15.93 -7.38
C VAL A 35 8.15 16.47 -6.95
N TYR A 36 9.07 15.59 -6.58
CA TYR A 36 10.43 15.97 -6.21
C TYR A 36 11.18 16.64 -7.37
N ASP A 37 11.11 16.09 -8.58
CA ASP A 37 11.70 16.70 -9.78
C ASP A 37 11.08 18.08 -10.07
N THR A 38 9.75 18.21 -9.95
CA THR A 38 9.10 19.52 -10.12
C THR A 38 9.51 20.54 -9.05
N TYR A 39 9.68 20.10 -7.81
CA TYR A 39 10.15 20.94 -6.72
C TYR A 39 11.57 21.46 -6.97
N GLN A 40 12.46 20.61 -7.50
CA GLN A 40 13.82 21.02 -7.87
C GLN A 40 13.85 22.08 -8.98
N ARG A 41 12.88 22.06 -9.91
CA ARG A 41 12.83 22.97 -11.07
C ARG A 41 12.12 24.28 -10.79
N LEU A 42 10.99 24.23 -10.06
CA LEU A 42 10.06 25.35 -9.91
C LEU A 42 10.02 25.91 -8.48
N GLY A 43 10.72 25.28 -7.54
CA GLY A 43 10.73 25.68 -6.13
C GLY A 43 9.43 25.35 -5.39
N THR A 44 9.23 26.00 -4.24
CA THR A 44 8.11 25.74 -3.32
C THR A 44 6.74 26.07 -3.90
N ASP A 45 6.66 26.99 -4.86
CA ASP A 45 5.38 27.43 -5.44
C ASP A 45 4.68 26.34 -6.28
N ALA A 46 5.42 25.33 -6.72
CA ALA A 46 4.87 24.17 -7.42
C ALA A 46 4.32 23.08 -6.48
N LEU A 47 4.52 23.20 -5.16
CA LEU A 47 4.06 22.20 -4.19
C LEU A 47 2.58 22.39 -3.84
N ALA A 48 1.71 21.61 -4.47
CA ALA A 48 0.32 21.50 -4.05
C ALA A 48 0.23 20.72 -2.71
N ALA A 49 0.17 21.45 -1.58
CA ALA A 49 0.13 20.87 -0.23
C ALA A 49 -0.97 19.80 -0.06
N GLN A 50 -2.16 20.03 -0.64
CA GLN A 50 -3.26 19.06 -0.61
C GLN A 50 -2.90 17.73 -1.31
N GLN A 51 -2.22 17.77 -2.46
CA GLN A 51 -1.80 16.56 -3.16
C GLN A 51 -0.75 15.79 -2.36
N LEU A 52 0.15 16.50 -1.69
CA LEU A 52 1.18 15.92 -0.82
C LEU A 52 0.57 15.13 0.34
N VAL A 53 -0.48 15.68 0.98
CA VAL A 53 -1.23 14.98 2.04
C VAL A 53 -1.91 13.72 1.50
N LEU A 54 -2.51 13.80 0.31
CA LEU A 54 -3.13 12.62 -0.32
C LEU A 54 -2.11 11.52 -0.62
N TYR A 55 -0.93 11.88 -1.15
CA TYR A 55 0.14 10.90 -1.37
C TYR A 55 0.62 10.27 -0.07
N MET A 56 0.73 11.03 1.03
CA MET A 56 1.05 10.49 2.35
C MET A 56 0.00 9.46 2.83
N ILE A 57 -1.29 9.78 2.73
CA ILE A 57 -2.37 8.86 3.10
C ILE A 57 -2.32 7.59 2.25
N MET A 58 -2.14 7.72 0.93
CA MET A 58 -2.02 6.58 0.03
C MET A 58 -0.79 5.72 0.33
N LEU A 59 0.32 6.34 0.74
CA LEU A 59 1.55 5.63 1.12
C LEU A 59 1.33 4.82 2.40
N VAL A 60 0.68 5.40 3.41
CA VAL A 60 0.28 4.68 4.63
C VAL A 60 -0.68 3.55 4.29
N ALA A 61 -1.68 3.78 3.43
CA ALA A 61 -2.61 2.75 2.99
C ALA A 61 -1.89 1.59 2.28
N ALA A 62 -0.93 1.89 1.39
CA ALA A 62 -0.12 0.87 0.71
C ALA A 62 0.66 0.00 1.70
N LEU A 63 1.31 0.63 2.68
CA LEU A 63 2.05 -0.09 3.72
C LEU A 63 1.12 -0.94 4.60
N MET A 64 -0.07 -0.43 4.94
CA MET A 64 -1.06 -1.19 5.71
C MET A 64 -1.59 -2.40 4.93
N MET A 65 -1.85 -2.25 3.63
CA MET A 65 -2.24 -3.37 2.76
C MET A 65 -1.14 -4.44 2.69
N LEU A 66 0.12 -4.02 2.54
CA LEU A 66 1.27 -4.93 2.57
C LEU A 66 1.39 -5.64 3.92
N ARG A 67 1.28 -4.91 5.03
CA ARG A 67 1.32 -5.48 6.38
C ARG A 67 0.20 -6.48 6.60
N TYR A 68 -1.02 -6.16 6.15
CA TYR A 68 -2.18 -7.04 6.28
C TYR A 68 -2.00 -8.32 5.46
N GLY A 69 -1.70 -8.21 4.17
CA GLY A 69 -1.51 -9.39 3.33
C GLY A 69 -0.32 -10.25 3.78
N TRP A 70 0.72 -9.64 4.34
CA TRP A 70 1.85 -10.35 4.94
C TRP A 70 1.49 -11.06 6.25
N ARG A 71 0.66 -10.44 7.10
CA ARG A 71 0.12 -11.10 8.30
C ARG A 71 -0.74 -12.32 7.92
N GLU A 72 -1.53 -12.18 6.87
CA GLU A 72 -2.42 -13.25 6.41
C GLU A 72 -1.66 -14.46 5.84
N ARG A 73 -0.48 -14.22 5.23
CA ARG A 73 0.44 -15.29 4.82
C ARG A 73 1.15 -15.96 6.00
N ARG A 74 1.42 -15.23 7.08
CA ARG A 74 2.06 -15.77 8.31
C ARG A 74 1.07 -16.43 9.28
N GLY A 75 -0.23 -16.38 9.01
CA GLY A 75 -1.25 -16.88 9.92
C GLY A 75 -1.57 -18.37 9.73
N ASN A 76 -1.15 -19.18 10.72
CA ASN A 76 -1.52 -20.58 11.03
C ASN A 76 -0.57 -21.70 10.52
N ASP A 77 0.73 -21.61 10.84
CA ASP A 77 1.55 -22.80 11.15
C ASP A 77 1.31 -23.27 12.60
N THR A 78 0.06 -23.21 13.08
CA THR A 78 -0.39 -24.08 14.17
C THR A 78 -1.10 -25.24 13.49
N VAL A 79 -0.28 -26.14 12.96
CA VAL A 79 -0.65 -27.54 12.73
C VAL A 79 -0.59 -28.19 14.10
N ASP A 80 -1.77 -28.60 14.57
CA ASP A 80 -2.08 -29.47 15.71
C ASP A 80 -1.49 -29.13 17.10
#